data_AF-A0A7C0Z854-F1
#
_entry.id   AF-A0A7C0Z854-F1
#
_cell.length_a   1.000
_cell.length_b   1.000
_cell.length_c   1.000
_cell.angle_alpha   90.00
_cell.angle_beta   90.00
_cell.angle_gamma   90.00
#
_symmetry.space_group_name_H-M   'P 1'
#
loop_
_entity.id
_entity.type
_entity.pdbx_description
1 polymer ?
#
loop_
_entity_poly.entity_id
_entity_poly.type
_entity_poly.pdbx_seq_one_letter_code
_entity_poly.pdbx_strand_id
1 'polypeptide(L)' 'MYIDREAKEKAKHIFLKYGLSMSGAINLFLQKVASSGKIPFPLKVPNAVTERVMEDIEMDKNVEDTSLEEMIVEAEAQKT' A
#
# COMPACT_ATOMS: atom_id res chain seq x y z
N MET A 1 -16.25 18.57 -3.46
CA MET A 1 -14.93 17.91 -3.42
C MET A 1 -13.89 18.92 -3.84
N TYR A 2 -13.03 19.34 -2.92
CA TYR A 2 -11.88 20.17 -3.29
C TYR A 2 -10.83 19.26 -3.94
N ILE A 3 -10.40 19.62 -5.13
CA ILE A 3 -9.34 18.93 -5.87
C ILE A 3 -8.40 20.03 -6.35
N ASP A 4 -7.11 19.82 -6.14
CA ASP A 4 -6.08 20.69 -6.69
C ASP A 4 -6.29 20.89 -8.21
N ARG A 5 -6.09 22.13 -8.68
CA ARG A 5 -6.40 22.50 -10.07
C ARG A 5 -5.49 21.78 -11.05
N GLU A 6 -4.21 21.65 -10.72
CA GLU A 6 -3.24 20.97 -11.58
C GLU A 6 -3.54 19.46 -11.64
N ALA A 7 -3.81 18.84 -10.49
CA ALA A 7 -4.20 17.45 -10.39
C ALA A 7 -5.47 17.16 -11.20
N LYS A 8 -6.48 18.03 -11.13
CA LYS A 8 -7.73 17.90 -11.89
C LYS A 8 -7.50 17.93 -13.39
N GLU A 9 -6.70 18.86 -13.90
CA GLU A 9 -6.44 18.96 -15.34
C GLU A 9 -5.63 17.76 -15.86
N LYS A 10 -4.62 17.32 -15.11
CA LYS A 10 -3.86 16.10 -15.45
C LYS A 10 -4.76 14.86 -15.47
N ALA A 11 -5.57 14.67 -14.44
CA ALA A 11 -6.50 13.54 -14.35
C ALA A 11 -7.53 13.57 -15.49
N LYS A 12 -8.06 14.74 -15.85
CA LYS A 12 -9.01 14.91 -16.96
C LYS A 12 -8.41 14.44 -18.29
N HIS A 13 -7.15 14.79 -18.58
CA HIS A 13 -6.47 14.34 -19.80
C HIS A 13 -6.28 12.83 -19.85
N ILE A 14 -5.96 12.22 -18.70
CA ILE A 14 -5.81 10.76 -18.60
C ILE A 14 -7.16 10.09 -18.81
N PHE A 15 -8.20 10.51 -18.11
CA PHE A 15 -9.53 9.90 -18.23
C PHE A 15 -10.10 10.02 -19.65
N LEU A 16 -9.88 11.16 -20.32
CA LEU A 16 -10.25 11.32 -21.73
C LEU A 16 -9.59 10.29 -22.65
N LYS A 17 -8.32 9.95 -22.43
CA LYS A 17 -7.63 8.89 -23.21
C LYS A 17 -8.27 7.51 -23.02
N TYR A 18 -8.90 7.27 -21.87
CA TYR A 18 -9.61 6.04 -21.55
C TYR A 18 -11.13 6.12 -21.81
N GLY A 19 -11.62 7.20 -22.42
CA GLY A 19 -13.06 7.39 -22.68
C GLY A 19 -13.90 7.58 -21.42
N LEU A 20 -13.28 7.97 -20.29
CA LEU A 20 -13.94 8.16 -19.01
C LEU A 20 -14.18 9.64 -18.72
N SER A 21 -15.35 9.94 -18.16
CA SER A 21 -15.61 11.24 -17.54
C SER A 21 -15.03 11.28 -16.12
N MET A 22 -14.82 12.48 -15.58
CA MET A 22 -14.37 12.65 -14.19
C MET A 22 -15.33 11.96 -13.20
N SER A 23 -16.64 12.14 -13.38
CA SER A 23 -17.65 11.49 -12.54
C SER A 23 -17.64 9.97 -12.70
N GLY A 24 -17.43 9.47 -13.93
CA GLY A 24 -17.31 8.05 -14.19
C GLY A 24 -16.12 7.41 -13.47
N ALA A 25 -14.97 8.09 -13.49
CA ALA A 25 -13.77 7.62 -12.79
C ALA A 25 -13.95 7.62 -11.26
N ILE A 26 -14.57 8.66 -10.69
CA ILE A 26 -14.89 8.73 -9.26
C ILE A 26 -15.86 7.62 -8.86
N ASN A 27 -16.91 7.37 -9.65
CA ASN A 27 -17.85 6.28 -9.37
C ASN A 27 -17.16 4.91 -9.39
N LEU A 28 -16.29 4.67 -10.36
CA LEU A 28 -15.54 3.42 -10.45
C LEU A 28 -14.61 3.22 -9.25
N PHE A 29 -13.94 4.28 -8.81
CA PHE A 29 -13.14 4.27 -7.58
C PHE A 29 -13.99 3.90 -6.35
N LEU A 30 -15.13 4.56 -6.15
CA LEU A 30 -16.02 4.30 -5.01
C LEU A 30 -16.57 2.86 -5.02
N GLN A 31 -16.97 2.36 -6.19
CA GLN A 31 -17.42 0.97 -6.34
C GLN A 31 -16.30 -0.03 -6.01
N LYS A 32 -15.06 0.26 -6.41
CA LYS A 32 -13.92 -0.60 -6.09
C LYS A 32 -13.63 -0.61 -4.59
N VAL A 33 -13.68 0.54 -3.92
CA VAL A 33 -13.53 0.64 -2.47
C VAL A 33 -14.65 -0.13 -1.76
N ALA A 34 -15.91 0.11 -2.15
CA ALA A 34 -17.07 -0.54 -1.54
C ALA A 34 -17.06 -2.07 -1.69
N SER A 35 -16.64 -2.57 -2.86
CA SER A 35 -16.59 -4.03 -3.13
C SER A 35 -15.41 -4.73 -2.47
N SER A 36 -14.24 -4.09 -2.40
CA SER A 36 -13.03 -4.72 -1.86
C SER A 36 -12.79 -4.45 -0.36
N GLY A 37 -13.49 -3.46 0.21
CA GLY A 37 -13.24 -2.98 1.58
C GLY A 37 -11.84 -2.36 1.76
N LYS A 38 -11.14 -2.06 0.66
CA LYS A 38 -9.74 -1.64 0.65
C LYS A 38 -9.55 -0.45 -0.29
N ILE A 39 -8.52 0.34 -0.03
CA ILE A 39 -8.11 1.39 -0.96
C ILE A 39 -7.46 0.72 -2.19
N PRO A 40 -7.93 1.01 -3.42
CA PRO A 40 -7.52 0.32 -4.64
C PRO A 40 -6.22 0.87 -5.24
N PHE A 41 -5.28 1.25 -4.37
CA PHE A 41 -3.91 1.62 -4.71
C PHE A 41 -3.04 1.38 -3.47
N PRO A 42 -1.74 1.11 -3.65
CA PRO A 42 -0.84 0.89 -2.52
C PRO A 42 -0.77 2.13 -1.64
N LEU A 43 -1.15 1.98 -0.38
CA LEU A 43 -0.89 2.98 0.65
C LEU A 43 0.52 2.74 1.16
N LYS A 44 1.40 3.73 1.02
CA LYS A 44 2.77 3.69 1.58
C LYS A 44 2.82 4.03 3.07
N VAL A 45 1.67 4.06 3.75
CA VAL A 45 1.60 4.32 5.19
C VAL A 45 1.79 2.97 5.90
N PRO A 46 2.81 2.83 6.76
CA PRO A 46 2.94 1.66 7.62
C PRO A 46 1.62 1.40 8.35
N ASN A 47 1.15 0.15 8.35
CA ASN A 47 -0.02 -0.19 9.16
C ASN A 47 0.38 -0.28 10.64
N ALA A 48 -0.58 -0.29 11.56
CA ALA A 48 -0.30 -0.30 13.01
C ALA A 48 0.61 -1.46 13.46
N VAL A 49 0.58 -2.61 12.77
CA VAL A 49 1.49 -3.73 13.06
C VAL A 49 2.91 -3.37 12.61
N THR A 50 3.06 -2.81 11.41
CA THR A 50 4.35 -2.36 10.90
C THR A 50 4.94 -1.23 11.74
N GLU A 51 4.13 -0.26 12.19
CA GLU A 51 4.57 0.80 13.11
C GLU A 51 5.11 0.21 14.42
N ARG A 52 4.35 -0.69 15.04
CA ARG A 52 4.76 -1.36 16.28
C ARG A 52 6.05 -2.17 16.13
N VAL A 53 6.21 -2.89 15.02
CA VAL A 53 7.43 -3.65 14.76
C VAL A 53 8.64 -2.72 14.58
N MET A 54 8.46 -1.57 13.93
CA MET A 54 9.53 -0.57 13.84
C MET A 54 9.91 -0.01 15.22
N GLU A 55 8.92 0.28 16.08
CA GLU A 55 9.18 0.70 17.47
C GLU A 55 9.91 -0.38 18.29
N ASP A 56 9.51 -1.65 18.16
CA ASP A 56 10.16 -2.77 18.86
C ASP A 56 11.63 -2.92 18.42
N ILE A 57 11.93 -2.77 17.12
CA ILE A 57 13.31 -2.78 16.59
C ILE A 57 14.13 -1.63 17.15
N GLU A 58 13.59 -0.41 17.18
CA GLU A 58 14.29 0.75 17.78
C GLU A 58 14.56 0.57 19.28
N MET A 59 13.75 -0.23 19.96
CA MET A 59 13.90 -0.58 21.38
C MET A 59 14.73 -1.84 21.63
N ASP A 60 15.34 -2.43 20.61
CA ASP A 60 16.11 -3.69 20.71
C ASP A 60 15.27 -4.85 21.27
N LYS A 61 13.96 -4.86 20.95
CA LYS A 61 13.01 -5.91 21.34
C LYS A 61 12.65 -6.78 20.16
N ASN A 62 12.58 -8.09 20.39
CA ASN A 62 12.28 -9.08 19.35
C ASN A 62 13.24 -9.02 18.15
N VAL A 63 14.50 -8.63 18.40
CA VAL A 63 15.59 -8.64 17.44
C VAL A 63 16.63 -9.67 17.88
N GLU A 64 17.21 -10.35 16.91
CA GLU A 64 18.26 -11.34 17.12
C GLU A 64 19.38 -11.08 16.11
N ASP A 65 20.61 -11.07 16.60
CA ASP A 65 21.78 -10.99 15.74
C ASP A 65 21.98 -12.35 15.07
N THR A 66 21.85 -12.40 13.76
CA THR A 66 22.01 -13.62 12.96
C THR A 66 22.94 -13.37 11.77
N SER A 67 23.58 -14.44 11.29
CA SER A 67 24.33 -14.46 10.04
C SER A 67 23.45 -14.87 8.85
N LEU A 68 23.93 -14.61 7.63
CA LEU A 68 23.21 -15.00 6.40
C LEU A 68 23.11 -16.52 6.28
N GLU A 69 24.15 -17.22 6.70
CA GLU A 69 24.24 -18.68 6.70
C GLU A 69 23.17 -19.30 7.61
N GLU A 70 22.98 -18.75 8.82
CA GLU A 70 21.95 -19.20 9.78
C GLU A 70 20.52 -18.97 9.24
N MET A 71 20.25 -17.81 8.64
CA MET A 71 18.93 -17.52 8.05
C MET A 71 18.55 -18.49 6.93
N ILE A 72 19.51 -18.93 6.11
CA ILE A 72 19.26 -19.88 5.01
C ILE A 72 18.86 -21.24 5.58
N VAL A 73 19.56 -21.71 6.63
CA VAL A 73 19.26 -22.98 7.29
C VAL A 73 17.85 -22.97 7.92
N GLU A 74 17.47 -21.88 8.58
CA GLU A 74 16.14 -21.74 9.17
C GLU A 74 15.02 -21.70 8.12
N ALA A 75 15.22 -20.95 7.03
CA ALA A 75 14.24 -20.87 5.95
C ALA A 75 14.02 -22.20 5.22
N GLU A 76 15.03 -23.07 5.18
CA GLU A 76 14.91 -24.44 4.66
C GLU A 76 14.19 -25.37 5.65
N ALA A 77 14.44 -25.21 6.96
CA ALA A 77 13.76 -25.98 8.01
C ALA A 77 12.23 -25.68 8.06
N GLN A 78 11.81 -24.45 7.76
CA GLN A 78 10.41 -24.03 7.74
C GLN A 78 9.59 -24.52 6.52
N LYS A 79 10.23 -25.16 5.54
CA LYS A 79 9.56 -25.72 4.34
C LYS A 79 9.01 -27.14 4.52
N THR A 80 9.17 -27.74 5.70
CA THR A 80 8.66 -29.09 6.03
C THR A 80 7.37 -29.00 6.82
#